data_AF-A0A4Z0GUY5-F1
#
_entry.id   AF-A0A4Z0GUY5-F1
#
_cell.length_a   1.000
_cell.length_b   1.000
_cell.length_c   1.000
_cell.angle_alpha   90.00
_cell.angle_beta   90.00
_cell.angle_gamma   90.00
#
_symmetry.space_group_name_H-M   'P 1'
#
loop_
_entity.id
_entity.type
_entity.pdbx_description
1 polymer ?
#
loop_
_entity_poly.entity_id
_entity_poly.type
_entity_poly.pdbx_seq_one_letter_code
_entity_poly.pdbx_strand_id
1 'polypeptide(L)'
;MSIIFTLKDQIFRYSPVQSSLEAVLFWTGYMIVLYALMSSGPALVLLREDQFLKMFIFISENKWMLVASKFISQLIILLLSSLILNILCSTLFFLPFLQLTLLSFFMILICDFPIYALFLFFSMLNIHKETVMPVTNIIIFIFIALTWNDFSSDPAVNQLITVINPIKYAASVGSLLLSPGSHGRVFSTIPVIAVATFSYLLIGFVSLKRMKILPIFRN
;
A
#
# COMPACT_ATOMS: atom_id res chain seq x y z
N MET A 1 33.39 9.50 -34.05
CA MET A 1 32.19 9.04 -33.32
C MET A 1 31.83 10.14 -32.33
N SER A 2 30.67 10.79 -32.51
CA SER A 2 30.27 12.01 -31.80
C SER A 2 29.90 11.73 -30.34
N ILE A 3 30.32 12.60 -29.43
CA ILE A 3 29.96 12.62 -27.99
C ILE A 3 28.44 12.55 -27.76
N ILE A 4 27.65 13.01 -28.74
CA ILE A 4 26.17 12.97 -28.72
C ILE A 4 25.65 11.52 -28.85
N PHE A 5 26.32 10.67 -29.62
CA PHE A 5 25.96 9.25 -29.71
C PHE A 5 26.29 8.51 -28.41
N THR A 6 27.41 8.82 -27.77
CA THR A 6 27.82 8.23 -26.51
C THR A 6 26.91 8.61 -25.34
N LEU A 7 26.40 9.85 -25.33
CA LEU A 7 25.43 10.32 -24.34
C LEU A 7 24.05 9.69 -24.55
N LYS A 8 23.61 9.53 -25.80
CA LYS A 8 22.36 8.83 -26.13
C LYS A 8 22.44 7.37 -25.68
N ASP A 9 23.53 6.68 -25.99
CA ASP A 9 23.75 5.31 -25.53
C ASP A 9 23.91 5.19 -24.01
N GLN A 10 24.41 6.23 -23.31
CA GLN A 10 24.47 6.24 -21.84
C GLN A 10 23.13 6.56 -21.17
N ILE A 11 22.28 7.41 -21.77
CA ILE A 11 20.92 7.68 -21.29
C ILE A 11 20.00 6.47 -21.54
N PHE A 12 20.22 5.76 -22.65
CA PHE A 12 19.53 4.51 -23.00
C PHE A 12 20.33 3.25 -22.63
N ARG A 13 21.35 3.35 -21.75
CA ARG A 13 21.98 2.15 -21.20
C ARG A 13 20.87 1.40 -20.49
N TYR A 14 20.53 0.25 -21.04
CA TYR A 14 19.60 -0.70 -20.47
C TYR A 14 19.98 -0.90 -18.99
N SER A 15 19.26 -0.23 -18.09
CA SER A 15 19.21 -0.65 -16.71
C SER A 15 18.78 -2.11 -16.75
N PRO A 16 19.48 -3.02 -16.03
CA PRO A 16 19.09 -4.42 -16.03
C PRO A 16 17.59 -4.50 -15.74
N VAL A 17 16.86 -5.15 -16.65
CA VAL A 17 15.39 -5.18 -16.67
C VAL A 17 14.84 -5.50 -15.29
N GLN A 18 15.51 -6.37 -14.54
CA GLN A 18 15.17 -6.73 -13.17
C GLN A 18 15.21 -5.55 -12.19
N SER A 19 16.25 -4.73 -12.16
CA SER A 19 16.34 -3.58 -11.24
C SER A 19 15.29 -2.52 -11.57
N SER A 20 14.97 -2.34 -12.84
CA SER A 20 13.89 -1.45 -13.27
C SER A 20 12.52 -2.00 -12.85
N LEU A 21 12.27 -3.31 -12.98
CA LEU A 21 11.05 -3.95 -12.48
C LEU A 21 10.91 -3.83 -10.96
N GLU A 22 12.00 -4.07 -10.20
CA GLU A 22 12.02 -3.91 -8.74
C GLU A 22 11.65 -2.49 -8.34
N ALA A 23 12.18 -1.47 -9.03
CA ALA A 23 11.85 -0.08 -8.78
C ALA A 23 10.36 0.24 -9.06
N VAL A 24 9.80 -0.27 -10.16
CA VAL A 24 8.37 -0.05 -10.47
C VAL A 24 7.45 -0.77 -9.47
N LEU A 25 7.82 -1.98 -9.03
CA LEU A 25 7.06 -2.68 -7.98
C LEU A 25 7.17 -1.97 -6.63
N PHE A 26 8.33 -1.42 -6.29
CA PHE A 26 8.47 -0.57 -5.11
C PHE A 26 7.52 0.63 -5.16
N TRP A 27 7.45 1.32 -6.30
CA TRP A 27 6.50 2.42 -6.53
C TRP A 27 5.04 1.97 -6.46
N THR A 28 4.73 0.79 -6.98
CA THR A 28 3.39 0.19 -6.87
C THR A 28 3.05 -0.08 -5.40
N GLY A 29 4.00 -0.57 -4.60
CA GLY A 29 3.86 -0.75 -3.16
C GLY A 29 3.57 0.57 -2.43
N TYR A 30 4.29 1.62 -2.80
CA TYR A 30 4.02 2.97 -2.29
C TYR A 30 2.59 3.44 -2.65
N MET A 31 2.15 3.24 -3.89
CA MET A 31 0.79 3.57 -4.31
C MET A 31 -0.26 2.81 -3.49
N ILE A 32 -0.10 1.50 -3.28
CA ILE A 32 -1.02 0.70 -2.47
C ILE A 32 -1.17 1.31 -1.07
N VAL A 33 -0.05 1.63 -0.41
CA VAL A 33 -0.06 2.24 0.94
C VAL A 33 -0.75 3.59 0.95
N LEU A 34 -0.45 4.45 -0.02
CA LEU A 34 -1.03 5.79 -0.11
C LEU A 34 -2.55 5.73 -0.33
N TYR A 35 -3.01 4.92 -1.28
CA TYR A 35 -4.44 4.75 -1.56
C TYR A 35 -5.18 4.13 -0.37
N ALA A 36 -4.60 3.09 0.24
CA ALA A 36 -5.18 2.46 1.42
C ALA A 36 -5.29 3.46 2.57
N LEU A 37 -4.24 4.23 2.85
CA LEU A 37 -4.24 5.21 3.93
C LEU A 37 -5.25 6.34 3.69
N MET A 38 -5.39 6.83 2.45
CA MET A 38 -6.34 7.92 2.16
C MET A 38 -7.81 7.45 2.14
N SER A 39 -8.09 6.21 1.74
CA SER A 39 -9.45 5.74 1.42
C SER A 39 -10.06 4.75 2.43
N SER A 40 -9.29 4.30 3.43
CA SER A 40 -9.73 3.39 4.49
C SER A 40 -10.26 4.13 5.73
N GLY A 41 -9.61 3.96 6.88
CA GLY A 41 -10.00 4.53 8.16
C GLY A 41 -10.09 6.06 8.15
N PRO A 42 -9.11 6.81 7.60
CA PRO A 42 -9.22 8.27 7.46
C PRO A 42 -10.49 8.73 6.73
N ALA A 43 -10.85 8.08 5.61
CA ALA A 43 -12.09 8.39 4.91
C ALA A 43 -13.34 8.06 5.75
N LEU A 44 -13.32 7.00 6.56
CA LEU A 44 -14.41 6.69 7.49
C LEU A 44 -14.54 7.71 8.62
N VAL A 45 -13.45 8.33 9.05
CA VAL A 45 -13.50 9.44 10.04
C VAL A 45 -14.20 10.66 9.44
N LEU A 46 -13.90 11.02 8.18
CA LEU A 46 -14.60 12.09 7.48
C LEU A 46 -16.10 11.81 7.39
N LEU A 47 -16.49 10.61 6.94
CA LEU A 47 -17.89 10.20 6.84
C LEU A 47 -18.61 10.14 8.19
N ARG A 48 -17.89 9.89 9.28
CA ARG A 48 -18.45 9.94 10.64
C ARG A 48 -18.83 11.36 11.02
N GLU A 49 -17.93 12.30 10.81
CA GLU A 49 -18.15 13.70 11.19
C GLU A 49 -19.21 14.38 10.31
N ASP A 50 -19.31 13.98 9.03
CA ASP A 50 -20.35 14.44 8.12
C ASP A 50 -21.72 13.78 8.37
N GLN A 51 -21.87 12.98 9.42
CA GLN A 51 -23.06 12.19 9.78
C GLN A 51 -23.52 11.15 8.73
N PHE A 52 -22.88 11.09 7.56
CA PHE A 52 -23.17 10.14 6.50
C PHE A 52 -23.05 8.70 6.96
N LEU A 53 -22.04 8.39 7.78
CA LEU A 53 -21.83 7.05 8.34
C LEU A 53 -23.06 6.56 9.11
N LYS A 54 -23.74 7.45 9.84
CA LYS A 54 -24.94 7.10 10.60
C LYS A 54 -26.13 6.86 9.68
N MET A 55 -26.35 7.74 8.70
CA MET A 55 -27.42 7.59 7.71
C MET A 55 -27.26 6.29 6.93
N PHE A 56 -26.05 5.97 6.49
CA PHE A 56 -25.78 4.74 5.74
C PHE A 56 -25.99 3.49 6.59
N ILE A 57 -25.50 3.47 7.84
CA ILE A 57 -25.70 2.33 8.74
C ILE A 57 -27.18 2.14 9.09
N PHE A 58 -27.96 3.21 9.17
CA PHE A 58 -29.41 3.12 9.37
C PHE A 58 -30.12 2.44 8.19
N ILE A 59 -29.69 2.70 6.96
CA ILE A 59 -30.30 2.11 5.74
C ILE A 59 -29.79 0.69 5.49
N SER A 60 -28.48 0.48 5.62
CA SER A 60 -27.81 -0.77 5.25
C SER A 60 -27.78 -1.80 6.39
N GLU A 61 -27.98 -1.38 7.63
CA GLU A 61 -27.84 -2.16 8.88
C GLU A 61 -26.47 -2.84 9.08
N ASN A 62 -25.55 -2.76 8.12
CA ASN A 62 -24.29 -3.49 8.12
C ASN A 62 -23.09 -2.59 7.82
N LYS A 63 -22.23 -2.41 8.83
CA LYS A 63 -20.96 -1.67 8.72
C LYS A 63 -20.01 -2.25 7.67
N TRP A 64 -20.02 -3.57 7.48
CA TRP A 64 -19.15 -4.25 6.53
C TRP A 64 -19.45 -3.87 5.08
N MET A 65 -20.72 -3.60 4.76
CA MET A 65 -21.12 -3.21 3.40
C MET A 65 -20.54 -1.84 3.01
N LEU A 66 -20.48 -0.89 3.96
CA LEU A 66 -19.84 0.39 3.71
C LEU A 66 -18.34 0.24 3.45
N VAL A 67 -17.66 -0.54 4.28
CA VAL A 67 -16.21 -0.73 4.17
C VAL A 67 -15.85 -1.52 2.91
N ALA A 68 -16.61 -2.56 2.59
CA ALA A 68 -16.44 -3.33 1.36
C ALA A 68 -16.68 -2.48 0.10
N SER A 69 -17.73 -1.67 0.06
CA SER A 69 -18.00 -0.80 -1.09
C SER A 69 -16.91 0.25 -1.30
N LYS A 70 -16.37 0.82 -0.22
CA LYS A 70 -15.22 1.73 -0.24
C LYS A 70 -13.95 1.03 -0.73
N PHE A 71 -13.65 -0.14 -0.20
CA PHE A 71 -12.50 -0.96 -0.62
C PHE A 71 -12.58 -1.29 -2.12
N ILE A 72 -13.72 -1.78 -2.61
CA ILE A 72 -13.90 -2.11 -4.03
C ILE A 72 -13.71 -0.87 -4.92
N SER A 73 -14.27 0.27 -4.50
CA SER A 73 -14.13 1.53 -5.24
C SER A 73 -12.66 1.97 -5.33
N GLN A 74 -11.92 1.89 -4.22
CA GLN A 74 -10.48 2.17 -4.20
C GLN A 74 -9.70 1.18 -5.08
N LEU A 75 -9.99 -0.12 -4.96
CA LEU A 75 -9.30 -1.17 -5.71
C LEU A 75 -9.39 -0.93 -7.23
N ILE A 76 -10.58 -0.56 -7.72
CA ILE A 76 -10.77 -0.22 -9.15
C ILE A 76 -9.90 0.97 -9.55
N ILE A 77 -9.89 2.04 -8.75
CA ILE A 77 -9.08 3.23 -9.04
C ILE A 77 -7.59 2.88 -9.00
N LEU A 78 -7.13 2.11 -8.01
CA LEU A 78 -5.75 1.69 -7.87
C LEU A 78 -5.29 0.82 -9.03
N LEU A 79 -6.12 -0.13 -9.48
CA LEU A 79 -5.85 -0.94 -10.67
C LEU A 79 -5.71 -0.09 -11.93
N LEU A 80 -6.60 0.89 -12.12
CA LEU A 80 -6.52 1.80 -13.26
C LEU A 80 -5.25 2.67 -13.20
N SER A 81 -4.95 3.24 -12.03
CA SER A 81 -3.75 4.06 -11.83
C SER A 81 -2.46 3.24 -12.01
N SER A 82 -2.42 1.99 -11.56
CA SER A 82 -1.29 1.08 -11.79
C SER A 82 -1.16 0.72 -13.27
N LEU A 83 -2.26 0.51 -13.98
CA LEU A 83 -2.22 0.24 -15.42
C LEU A 83 -1.63 1.43 -16.20
N ILE A 84 -2.01 2.67 -15.84
CA ILE A 84 -1.41 3.88 -16.43
C ILE A 84 0.09 3.93 -16.13
N LEU A 85 0.50 3.69 -14.88
CA LEU A 85 1.92 3.62 -14.51
C LEU A 85 2.68 2.57 -15.33
N ASN A 86 2.11 1.37 -15.49
CA ASN A 86 2.75 0.29 -16.24
C ASN A 86 2.90 0.64 -17.73
N ILE A 87 1.93 1.32 -18.34
CA ILE A 87 2.03 1.82 -19.72
C ILE A 87 3.18 2.83 -19.83
N LEU A 88 3.24 3.81 -18.93
CA LEU A 88 4.30 4.83 -18.92
C LEU A 88 5.68 4.20 -18.71
N CYS A 89 5.82 3.29 -17.74
CA CYS A 89 7.10 2.64 -17.47
C CYS A 89 7.52 1.68 -18.60
N SER A 90 6.59 0.94 -19.19
CA SER A 90 6.88 0.05 -20.31
C SER A 90 7.34 0.84 -21.54
N THR A 91 6.71 1.99 -21.83
CA THR A 91 7.09 2.85 -22.96
C THR A 91 8.39 3.60 -22.75
N LEU A 92 8.64 4.14 -21.54
CA LEU A 92 9.84 4.93 -21.26
C LEU A 92 11.09 4.07 -21.04
N PHE A 93 10.95 2.93 -20.36
CA PHE A 93 12.08 2.06 -19.98
C PHE A 93 12.17 0.78 -20.81
N PHE A 94 11.35 0.63 -21.85
CA PHE A 94 11.30 -0.55 -22.72
C PHE A 94 11.11 -1.88 -21.95
N LEU A 95 10.30 -1.85 -20.89
CA LEU A 95 10.03 -3.02 -20.04
C LEU A 95 8.94 -3.92 -20.64
N PRO A 96 8.99 -5.24 -20.40
CA PRO A 96 7.95 -6.17 -20.86
C PRO A 96 6.59 -5.85 -20.21
N PHE A 97 5.71 -5.21 -20.96
CA PHE A 97 4.41 -4.71 -20.47
C PHE A 97 3.57 -5.78 -19.78
N LEU A 98 3.46 -6.97 -20.39
CA LEU A 98 2.63 -8.06 -19.88
C LEU A 98 3.15 -8.57 -18.53
N GLN A 99 4.46 -8.79 -18.42
CA GLN A 99 5.08 -9.24 -17.18
C GLN A 99 4.91 -8.20 -16.07
N LEU A 100 5.16 -6.93 -16.37
CA LEU A 100 5.00 -5.84 -15.41
C LEU A 100 3.55 -5.74 -14.93
N THR A 101 2.59 -5.80 -15.84
CA THR A 101 1.16 -5.69 -15.51
C THR A 101 0.69 -6.85 -14.65
N LEU A 102 1.10 -8.08 -14.96
CA LEU A 102 0.76 -9.26 -14.15
C LEU A 102 1.36 -9.17 -12.75
N LEU A 103 2.64 -8.79 -12.63
CA LEU A 103 3.31 -8.65 -11.33
C LEU A 103 2.64 -7.57 -10.48
N SER A 104 2.39 -6.38 -11.05
CA SER A 104 1.68 -5.30 -10.35
C SER A 104 0.27 -5.72 -9.94
N PHE A 105 -0.46 -6.44 -10.80
CA PHE A 105 -1.80 -6.95 -10.49
C PHE A 105 -1.79 -7.92 -9.30
N PHE A 106 -0.92 -8.92 -9.31
CA PHE A 106 -0.78 -9.86 -8.18
C PHE A 106 -0.35 -9.15 -6.90
N MET A 107 0.58 -8.22 -7.01
CA MET A 107 1.04 -7.42 -5.88
C MET A 107 -0.11 -6.61 -5.26
N ILE A 108 -0.95 -5.96 -6.08
CA ILE A 108 -2.13 -5.23 -5.61
C ILE A 108 -3.10 -6.20 -4.90
N LEU A 109 -3.45 -7.33 -5.51
CA LEU A 109 -4.38 -8.29 -4.90
C LEU A 109 -3.90 -8.84 -3.55
N ILE A 110 -2.60 -9.10 -3.40
CA ILE A 110 -2.02 -9.67 -2.18
C ILE A 110 -1.86 -8.59 -1.09
N CYS A 111 -1.40 -7.40 -1.46
CA CYS A 111 -1.01 -6.38 -0.48
C CYS A 111 -2.12 -5.41 -0.11
N ASP A 112 -3.03 -5.08 -1.04
CA ASP A 112 -4.01 -4.01 -0.84
C ASP A 112 -4.96 -4.33 0.32
N PHE A 113 -5.53 -5.54 0.36
CA PHE A 113 -6.48 -5.91 1.42
C PHE A 113 -5.87 -5.89 2.84
N PRO A 114 -4.70 -6.50 3.10
CA PRO A 114 -4.05 -6.39 4.41
C PRO A 114 -3.70 -4.96 4.80
N ILE A 115 -3.12 -4.17 3.88
CA ILE A 115 -2.71 -2.79 4.17
C ILE A 115 -3.95 -1.90 4.41
N TYR A 116 -5.02 -2.11 3.63
CA TYR A 116 -6.31 -1.45 3.86
C TYR A 116 -6.85 -1.77 5.26
N ALA A 117 -6.82 -3.04 5.66
CA ALA A 117 -7.25 -3.49 6.97
C ALA A 117 -6.45 -2.81 8.10
N LEU A 118 -5.12 -2.71 7.96
CA LEU A 118 -4.27 -2.00 8.94
C LEU A 118 -4.77 -0.58 9.19
N PHE A 119 -5.03 0.18 8.13
CA PHE A 119 -5.42 1.59 8.24
C PHE A 119 -6.87 1.82 8.67
N LEU A 120 -7.72 0.78 8.72
CA LEU A 120 -9.00 0.86 9.41
C LEU A 120 -8.84 1.20 10.90
N PHE A 121 -7.65 1.05 11.48
CA PHE A 121 -7.31 1.53 12.82
C PHE A 121 -7.70 2.99 13.08
N PHE A 122 -7.58 3.88 12.07
CA PHE A 122 -8.00 5.27 12.23
C PHE A 122 -9.50 5.41 12.57
N SER A 123 -10.33 4.49 12.08
CA SER A 123 -11.76 4.49 12.41
C SER A 123 -12.01 4.11 13.87
N MET A 124 -11.07 3.47 14.56
CA MET A 124 -11.19 3.21 16.00
C MET A 124 -10.87 4.46 16.84
N LEU A 125 -10.04 5.37 16.30
CA LEU A 125 -9.61 6.56 17.01
C LEU A 125 -10.69 7.66 16.99
N ASN A 126 -10.70 8.47 18.06
CA ASN A 126 -11.54 9.66 18.16
C ASN A 126 -10.75 10.88 17.66
N ILE A 127 -10.46 10.90 16.37
CA ILE A 127 -9.71 11.97 15.70
C ILE A 127 -10.71 12.88 14.97
N HIS A 128 -10.45 14.19 14.98
CA HIS A 128 -11.25 15.17 14.24
C HIS A 128 -10.84 15.26 12.77
N LYS A 129 -11.76 15.53 11.84
CA LYS A 129 -11.47 15.62 10.39
C LYS A 129 -10.30 16.54 10.06
N GLU A 130 -10.20 17.65 10.79
CA GLU A 130 -9.16 18.68 10.65
C GLU A 130 -7.75 18.11 10.91
N THR A 131 -7.65 17.12 11.81
CA THR A 131 -6.38 16.49 12.21
C THR A 131 -6.06 15.23 11.41
N VAL A 132 -7.02 14.63 10.71
CA VAL A 132 -6.81 13.38 9.95
C VAL A 132 -5.77 13.54 8.85
N MET A 133 -5.85 14.60 8.06
CA MET A 133 -4.93 14.85 6.94
C MET A 133 -3.49 15.13 7.42
N PRO A 134 -3.26 16.04 8.40
CA PRO A 134 -1.93 16.23 8.98
C PRO A 134 -1.30 14.93 9.52
N VAL A 135 -2.07 14.13 10.29
CA VAL A 135 -1.59 12.88 10.88
C VAL A 135 -1.24 11.86 9.79
N THR A 136 -2.10 11.74 8.78
CA THR A 136 -1.86 10.88 7.60
C THR A 136 -0.56 11.23 6.90
N ASN A 137 -0.31 12.52 6.65
CA ASN A 137 0.91 12.99 6.00
C ASN A 137 2.15 12.67 6.83
N ILE A 138 2.12 12.95 8.14
CA ILE A 138 3.24 12.64 9.05
C ILE A 138 3.57 11.15 9.02
N ILE A 139 2.55 10.29 9.06
CA ILE A 139 2.72 8.83 9.01
C ILE A 139 3.35 8.38 7.69
N ILE A 140 2.92 8.94 6.55
CA ILE A 140 3.54 8.65 5.25
C ILE A 140 5.03 9.02 5.27
N PHE A 141 5.36 10.22 5.76
CA PHE A 141 6.76 10.65 5.86
C PHE A 141 7.59 9.72 6.73
N ILE A 142 7.06 9.28 7.87
CA ILE A 142 7.73 8.30 8.74
C ILE A 142 7.98 6.99 8.00
N PHE A 143 6.98 6.46 7.29
CA PHE A 143 7.15 5.22 6.53
C PHE A 143 8.17 5.36 5.40
N ILE A 144 8.19 6.47 4.67
CA ILE A 144 9.21 6.72 3.64
C ILE A 144 10.60 6.77 4.29
N ALA A 145 10.77 7.53 5.38
CA ALA A 145 12.04 7.66 6.07
C ALA A 145 12.55 6.31 6.59
N LEU A 146 11.68 5.49 7.17
CA LEU A 146 12.02 4.14 7.63
C LEU A 146 12.35 3.18 6.47
N THR A 147 11.79 3.41 5.28
CA THR A 147 12.06 2.57 4.11
C THR A 147 13.42 2.88 3.49
N TRP A 148 13.82 4.16 3.49
CA TRP A 148 15.09 4.61 2.94
C TRP A 148 16.28 4.39 3.86
N ASN A 149 16.05 4.33 5.17
CA ASN A 149 17.12 4.04 6.10
C ASN A 149 17.52 2.56 6.00
N ASP A 150 18.75 2.29 5.58
CA ASP A 150 19.22 0.93 5.35
C ASP A 150 19.65 0.30 6.68
N PHE A 151 18.74 -0.44 7.30
CA PHE A 151 19.02 -1.25 8.50
C PHE A 151 19.60 -2.62 8.15
N SER A 152 20.28 -2.75 7.01
CA SER A 152 20.88 -4.00 6.52
C SER A 152 21.93 -4.61 7.45
N SER A 153 22.44 -3.84 8.40
CA SER A 153 23.43 -4.30 9.39
C SER A 153 22.87 -5.27 10.44
N ASP A 154 21.56 -5.24 10.73
CA ASP A 154 20.91 -6.16 11.66
C ASP A 154 19.67 -6.82 11.02
N PRO A 155 19.71 -8.14 10.74
CA PRO A 155 18.61 -8.83 10.09
C PRO A 155 17.33 -8.83 10.93
N ALA A 156 17.42 -8.84 12.27
CA ALA A 156 16.25 -8.83 13.14
C ALA A 156 15.52 -7.48 13.09
N VAL A 157 16.28 -6.38 13.08
CA VAL A 157 15.71 -5.03 12.95
C VAL A 157 15.03 -4.85 11.60
N ASN A 158 15.65 -5.30 10.50
CA ASN A 158 15.05 -5.23 9.17
C ASN A 158 13.76 -6.06 9.05
N GLN A 159 13.71 -7.24 9.68
CA GLN A 159 12.47 -8.04 9.75
C GLN A 159 11.38 -7.33 10.54
N LEU A 160 11.70 -6.74 11.69
CA LEU A 160 10.74 -5.97 12.49
C LEU A 160 10.18 -4.78 11.72
N ILE A 161 11.03 -4.05 11.00
CA ILE A 161 10.62 -2.93 10.15
C ILE A 161 9.71 -3.41 9.03
N THR A 162 9.97 -4.57 8.45
CA THR A 162 9.10 -5.16 7.41
C THR A 162 7.69 -5.42 7.94
N VAL A 163 7.54 -5.80 9.22
CA VAL A 163 6.23 -5.97 9.86
C VAL A 163 5.56 -4.63 10.17
N ILE A 164 6.30 -3.64 10.66
CA ILE A 164 5.73 -2.36 11.09
C ILE A 164 5.40 -1.44 9.91
N ASN A 165 6.24 -1.44 8.88
CA ASN A 165 6.17 -0.50 7.76
C ASN A 165 5.47 -1.15 6.55
N PRO A 166 4.25 -0.71 6.21
CA PRO A 166 3.48 -1.31 5.12
C PRO A 166 4.13 -1.10 3.74
N ILE A 167 4.98 -0.07 3.57
CA ILE A 167 5.75 0.14 2.33
C ILE A 167 6.82 -0.96 2.19
N LYS A 168 7.54 -1.26 3.28
CA LYS A 168 8.57 -2.31 3.31
C LYS A 168 7.96 -3.70 3.16
N TYR A 169 6.80 -3.93 3.76
CA TYR A 169 5.99 -5.13 3.54
C TYR A 169 5.65 -5.30 2.05
N ALA A 170 5.07 -4.29 1.41
CA ALA A 170 4.70 -4.35 -0.01
C ALA A 170 5.94 -4.59 -0.90
N ALA A 171 7.05 -3.89 -0.64
CA ALA A 171 8.31 -4.09 -1.36
C ALA A 171 8.84 -5.53 -1.21
N SER A 172 8.72 -6.13 -0.02
CA SER A 172 9.13 -7.51 0.23
C SER A 172 8.28 -8.50 -0.57
N VAL A 173 6.96 -8.27 -0.65
CA VAL A 173 6.07 -9.07 -1.52
C VAL A 173 6.44 -8.90 -3.00
N GLY A 174 6.70 -7.68 -3.46
CA GLY A 174 7.15 -7.43 -4.84
C GLY A 174 8.44 -8.17 -5.18
N SER A 175 9.42 -8.16 -4.27
CA SER A 175 10.67 -8.91 -4.45
C SER A 175 10.47 -10.43 -4.52
N LEU A 176 9.53 -10.94 -3.72
CA LEU A 176 9.16 -12.36 -3.71
C LEU A 176 8.48 -12.78 -5.03
N LEU A 177 7.64 -11.92 -5.60
CA LEU A 177 6.99 -12.15 -6.89
C LEU A 177 8.00 -12.12 -8.06
N LEU A 178 9.06 -11.31 -7.98
CA LEU A 178 10.08 -11.22 -9.03
C LEU A 178 11.08 -12.39 -9.04
N SER A 179 11.43 -12.93 -7.87
CA SER A 179 12.44 -13.99 -7.76
C SER A 179 11.99 -15.17 -6.87
N PRO A 180 10.96 -15.93 -7.31
CA PRO A 180 10.44 -17.08 -6.55
C PRO A 180 11.47 -18.22 -6.38
N GLY A 181 12.57 -18.20 -7.17
CA GLY A 181 13.60 -19.24 -7.20
C GLY A 181 14.84 -19.01 -6.33
N SER A 182 15.00 -17.88 -5.64
CA SER A 182 16.20 -17.65 -4.81
C SER A 182 16.10 -18.37 -3.44
N HIS A 183 16.45 -19.67 -3.44
CA HIS A 183 16.21 -20.64 -2.36
C HIS A 183 16.78 -20.27 -0.97
N GLY A 184 17.64 -19.26 -0.83
CA GLY A 184 18.23 -18.86 0.46
C GLY A 184 17.53 -17.68 1.16
N ARG A 185 17.11 -16.64 0.41
CA ARG A 185 16.53 -15.41 0.98
C ARG A 185 15.00 -15.41 1.01
N VAL A 186 14.37 -16.22 0.16
CA VAL A 186 12.90 -16.29 0.05
C VAL A 186 12.30 -16.99 1.27
N PHE A 187 12.89 -18.09 1.74
CA PHE A 187 12.36 -18.86 2.88
C PHE A 187 12.39 -18.10 4.20
N SER A 188 13.36 -17.20 4.42
CA SER A 188 13.38 -16.36 5.63
C SER A 188 12.36 -15.23 5.58
N THR A 189 11.90 -14.82 4.39
CA THR A 189 11.06 -13.63 4.20
C THR A 189 9.57 -13.97 4.23
N ILE A 190 9.18 -15.15 3.72
CA ILE A 190 7.79 -15.66 3.76
C ILE A 190 7.15 -15.60 5.17
N PRO A 191 7.78 -16.14 6.24
CA PRO A 191 7.15 -16.11 7.56
C PRO A 191 6.94 -14.68 8.07
N VAL A 192 7.88 -13.76 7.77
CA VAL A 192 7.77 -12.34 8.15
C VAL A 192 6.61 -11.67 7.44
N ILE A 193 6.45 -11.91 6.13
CA ILE A 193 5.31 -11.43 5.34
C ILE A 193 4.01 -11.99 5.93
N ALA A 194 3.94 -13.29 6.22
CA ALA A 194 2.76 -13.92 6.78
C ALA A 194 2.37 -13.35 8.16
N VAL A 195 3.35 -13.11 9.04
CA VAL A 195 3.14 -12.45 10.33
C VAL A 195 2.62 -11.02 10.14
N ALA A 196 3.22 -10.26 9.23
CA ALA A 196 2.75 -8.91 8.89
C ALA A 196 1.30 -8.93 8.39
N THR A 197 0.98 -9.77 7.40
CA THR A 197 -0.38 -9.95 6.86
C THR A 197 -1.38 -10.27 7.97
N PHE A 198 -1.06 -11.26 8.81
CA PHE A 198 -1.94 -11.66 9.90
C PHE A 198 -2.16 -10.53 10.91
N SER A 199 -1.09 -9.82 11.29
CA SER A 199 -1.16 -8.69 12.22
C SER A 199 -2.03 -7.55 11.67
N TYR A 200 -1.92 -7.24 10.38
CA TYR A 200 -2.69 -6.17 9.73
C TYR A 200 -4.18 -6.52 9.67
N LEU A 201 -4.51 -7.76 9.30
CA LEU A 201 -5.88 -8.26 9.29
C LEU A 201 -6.49 -8.28 10.69
N LEU A 202 -5.71 -8.68 11.71
CA LEU A 202 -6.15 -8.66 13.10
C LEU A 202 -6.48 -7.23 13.56
N ILE A 203 -5.60 -6.26 13.26
CA ILE A 203 -5.82 -4.84 13.56
C ILE A 203 -7.09 -4.35 12.88
N GLY A 204 -7.28 -4.64 11.59
CA GLY A 204 -8.47 -4.21 10.85
C GLY A 204 -9.76 -4.81 11.40
N PHE A 205 -9.75 -6.10 11.73
CA PHE A 205 -10.90 -6.78 12.32
C PHE A 205 -11.29 -6.19 13.68
N VAL A 206 -10.31 -5.97 14.57
CA VAL A 206 -10.53 -5.33 15.88
C VAL A 206 -11.07 -3.91 15.70
N SER A 207 -10.52 -3.16 14.75
CA SER A 207 -10.91 -1.78 14.46
C SER A 207 -12.37 -1.69 14.00
N LEU A 208 -12.80 -2.60 13.11
CA LEU A 208 -14.19 -2.66 12.65
C LEU A 208 -15.17 -2.99 13.77
N LYS A 209 -14.82 -3.94 14.66
CA LYS A 209 -15.65 -4.26 15.83
C LYS A 209 -15.76 -3.07 16.79
N ARG A 210 -14.69 -2.30 16.97
CA ARG A 210 -14.63 -1.16 17.90
C ARG A 210 -15.05 0.17 17.28
N MET A 211 -15.47 0.19 16.01
CA MET A 211 -15.90 1.42 15.34
C MET A 211 -17.14 2.00 16.04
N LYS A 212 -16.93 3.09 16.79
CA LYS A 212 -17.98 3.84 17.49
C LYS A 212 -18.75 4.69 16.49
N ILE A 213 -20.08 4.54 16.50
CA ILE A 213 -21.00 5.46 15.83
C ILE A 213 -21.41 6.46 16.90
N LEU A 214 -20.98 7.72 16.79
CA LEU A 214 -21.34 8.74 17.78
C LEU A 214 -22.83 9.09 17.67
N PRO A 215 -23.54 9.28 18.81
CA PRO A 215 -24.92 9.77 18.80
C PRO A 215 -24.97 11.24 18.36
N ILE A 216 -26.12 11.67 17.79
CA ILE A 216 -26.35 13.06 17.39
C ILE A 216 -26.52 13.87 18.68
N PHE A 217 -25.57 14.75 19.00
CA PHE A 217 -25.87 15.86 19.88
C PHE A 217 -26.69 16.87 19.07
N ARG A 218 -28.00 16.86 19.28
CA ARG A 218 -28.87 17.99 18.93
C ARG A 218 -28.45 19.11 19.88
N ASN A 219 -27.76 20.12 19.36
CA ASN A 219 -27.76 21.45 19.98
C ASN A 219 -28.96 22.22 19.45
#